data_AF-A0A8W7PZG9-F1
#
_entry.id   AF-A0A8W7PZG9-F1
#
_cell.length_a   1.000
_cell.length_b   1.000
_cell.length_c   1.000
_cell.angle_alpha   90.00
_cell.angle_beta   90.00
_cell.angle_gamma   90.00
#
_symmetry.space_group_name_H-M   'P 1'
#
loop_
_entity.id
_entity.type
_entity.pdbx_description
1 polymer ?
#
loop_
_entity_poly.entity_id
_entity_poly.type
_entity_poly.pdbx_seq_one_letter_code
_entity_poly.pdbx_strand_id
1 'polypeptide(L)'
;MDIAGCASIGVPVYKVNGLNSSLTCVCTNGYMEGDICDPVAFNENCRDTSRIYDQERCLDAACHFQEVDTPGIVRFFHALNVIGFFWCICFVSAFSEMVLAFTFATWYWTRQKSRLPFFVLTRGVTHTVYYHLGTLAFGSLIIAICKIIRAILEYVDHKLKRYDNGFTRAVLCCCRCFFWCLESFLKFLNRNAYIMCAIYGKNFCSSAKDAFSLLTRNVLRWKT
;
A
#
# COMPACT_ATOMS: atom_id res chain seq x y z
N MET A 1 28.46 -10.36 23.22
CA MET A 1 27.08 -10.42 23.76
C MET A 1 26.54 -9.02 23.61
N ASP A 2 26.06 -8.69 22.41
CA ASP A 2 25.72 -7.33 22.05
C ASP A 2 24.25 -7.07 22.28
N ILE A 3 24.02 -6.33 23.36
CA ILE A 3 22.73 -5.82 23.81
C ILE A 3 22.51 -4.49 23.08
N ALA A 4 22.29 -4.56 21.76
CA ALA A 4 21.73 -3.46 20.98
C ALA A 4 20.35 -3.90 20.49
N GLY A 5 19.41 -3.84 21.43
CA GLY A 5 18.04 -4.25 21.25
C GLY A 5 17.24 -3.28 20.38
N CYS A 6 16.22 -3.88 19.77
CA CYS A 6 14.90 -3.31 19.52
C CYS A 6 14.78 -2.20 18.46
N ALA A 7 14.30 -2.64 17.28
CA ALA A 7 13.44 -1.90 16.37
C ALA A 7 14.07 -1.03 15.26
N SER A 8 15.25 -1.39 14.75
CA SER A 8 15.63 -0.96 13.40
C SER A 8 15.88 -2.18 12.53
N ILE A 9 15.10 -2.35 11.46
CA ILE A 9 15.15 -3.51 10.55
C ILE A 9 16.31 -3.34 9.57
N GLY A 10 17.52 -3.10 10.07
CA GLY A 10 18.71 -2.96 9.24
C GLY A 10 19.98 -2.77 10.05
N VAL A 11 21.10 -3.13 9.42
CA VAL A 11 22.44 -3.01 10.02
C VAL A 11 22.96 -1.61 9.71
N PRO A 12 23.35 -0.81 10.71
CA PRO A 12 23.92 0.51 10.46
C PRO A 12 25.29 0.36 9.80
N VAL A 13 25.46 0.95 8.62
CA VAL A 13 26.75 0.97 7.91
C VAL A 13 27.43 2.30 8.20
N TYR A 14 28.62 2.23 8.79
CA TYR A 14 29.48 3.37 9.04
C TYR A 14 30.63 3.36 8.04
N LYS A 15 31.00 4.54 7.54
CA LYS A 15 32.10 4.73 6.59
C LYS A 15 33.06 5.79 7.08
N VAL A 16 34.34 5.61 6.76
CA VAL A 16 35.40 6.58 7.08
C VAL A 16 35.22 7.80 6.19
N ASN A 17 35.06 8.97 6.82
CA ASN A 17 35.06 10.26 6.14
C ASN A 17 36.17 11.16 6.71
N GLY A 18 36.81 11.95 5.84
CA GLY A 18 37.76 13.01 6.21
C GLY A 18 39.22 12.56 6.37
N LEU A 19 39.54 11.32 6.00
CA LEU A 19 40.90 10.76 6.07
C LEU A 19 41.83 11.39 5.02
N ASN A 20 41.33 11.63 3.80
CA ASN A 20 42.11 12.27 2.73
C ASN A 20 42.32 13.79 2.96
N SER A 21 41.44 14.42 3.74
CA SER A 21 41.56 15.83 4.11
C SER A 21 42.43 16.07 5.35
N SER A 22 42.69 15.01 6.12
CA SER A 22 43.50 15.06 7.34
C SER A 22 44.96 14.72 7.03
N LEU A 23 45.86 15.72 7.06
CA LEU A 23 47.29 15.47 6.82
C LEU A 23 48.01 14.78 8.00
N THR A 24 47.35 14.72 9.17
CA THR A 24 47.98 14.36 10.46
C THR A 24 47.39 13.11 11.11
N CYS A 25 46.27 12.60 10.60
CA CYS A 25 45.62 11.40 11.09
C CYS A 25 46.20 10.16 10.38
N VAL A 26 46.78 9.23 11.15
CA VAL A 26 47.38 8.00 10.62
C VAL A 26 46.69 6.79 11.25
N CYS A 27 46.26 5.85 10.41
CA CYS A 27 45.61 4.61 10.82
C CYS A 27 46.56 3.40 10.64
N THR A 28 46.70 2.56 11.66
CA THR A 28 47.58 1.38 11.62
C THR A 28 47.08 0.26 10.70
N ASN A 29 45.77 0.19 10.48
CA ASN A 29 45.13 -0.85 9.66
C ASN A 29 45.00 -0.48 8.17
N GLY A 30 45.54 0.67 7.75
CA GLY A 30 45.51 1.09 6.33
C GLY A 30 44.12 1.45 5.80
N TYR A 31 43.19 1.88 6.67
CA TYR A 31 41.87 2.38 6.24
C TYR A 31 42.00 3.48 5.16
N MET A 32 41.14 3.43 4.16
CA MET A 32 41.02 4.45 3.12
C MET A 32 39.70 5.24 3.26
N GLU A 33 39.63 6.39 2.58
CA GLU A 33 38.40 7.19 2.50
C GLU A 33 37.25 6.35 1.91
N GLY A 34 36.12 6.30 2.59
CA GLY A 34 34.93 5.57 2.16
C GLY A 34 34.89 4.08 2.52
N ASP A 35 35.91 3.56 3.19
CA ASP A 35 35.91 2.18 3.70
C ASP A 35 34.89 1.99 4.82
N ILE A 36 34.36 0.77 4.91
CA ILE A 36 33.44 0.39 5.99
C ILE A 36 34.26 0.24 7.28
N CYS A 37 33.85 0.94 8.32
CA CYS A 37 34.54 0.95 9.61
C CYS A 37 33.56 0.67 10.75
N ASP A 38 34.10 0.18 11.86
CA ASP A 38 33.41 0.20 13.14
C ASP A 38 33.92 1.44 13.92
N PRO A 39 33.03 2.31 14.46
CA PRO A 39 33.43 3.49 15.21
C PRO A 39 34.40 3.20 16.37
N VAL A 40 34.27 2.05 17.03
CA VAL A 40 35.14 1.66 18.16
C VAL A 40 36.51 1.27 17.63
N ALA A 41 36.57 0.40 16.62
CA ALA A 41 37.83 -0.03 16.02
C ALA A 41 38.57 1.11 15.30
N PHE A 42 37.84 2.07 14.72
CA PHE A 42 38.42 3.26 14.10
C PHE A 42 39.11 4.14 15.16
N ASN A 43 38.44 4.35 16.30
CA ASN A 43 38.98 5.17 17.39
C ASN A 43 40.21 4.54 18.08
N GLU A 44 40.37 3.21 18.03
CA GLU A 44 41.53 2.52 18.58
C GLU A 44 42.75 2.53 17.63
N ASN A 45 42.49 2.42 16.33
CA ASN A 45 43.53 2.20 15.32
C ASN A 45 43.98 3.48 14.58
N CYS A 46 43.23 4.58 14.68
CA CYS A 46 43.56 5.86 14.04
C CYS A 46 43.90 6.92 15.10
N ARG A 47 45.07 7.55 14.98
CA ARG A 47 45.57 8.56 15.91
C ARG A 47 46.09 9.79 15.19
N ASP A 48 45.98 10.95 15.83
CA ASP A 48 46.54 12.20 15.33
C ASP A 48 48.03 12.29 15.74
N THR A 49 48.90 12.54 14.76
CA THR A 49 50.36 12.61 14.95
C THR A 49 50.83 14.03 15.26
N SER A 50 49.96 15.04 15.16
CA SER A 50 50.35 16.45 15.17
C SER A 50 50.16 17.18 16.50
N ARG A 51 49.59 16.57 17.55
CA ARG A 51 49.26 17.28 18.80
C ARG A 51 49.87 16.63 20.05
N ILE A 52 50.60 17.46 20.81
CA ILE A 52 51.34 17.14 22.04
C ILE A 52 50.44 17.20 23.30
N TYR A 53 49.13 17.47 23.17
CA TYR A 53 48.21 17.63 24.30
C TYR A 53 46.91 16.81 24.10
N ASP A 54 46.79 15.73 24.89
CA ASP A 54 45.61 15.00 25.40
C ASP A 54 44.45 14.54 24.51
N GLN A 55 44.49 14.65 23.18
CA GLN A 55 43.48 14.02 22.33
C GLN A 55 44.09 13.02 21.36
N GLU A 56 44.14 11.76 21.77
CA GLU A 56 44.61 10.61 20.99
C GLU A 56 43.74 10.28 19.75
N ARG A 57 42.69 11.06 19.47
CA ARG A 57 41.68 10.80 18.43
C ARG A 57 41.81 11.79 17.28
N CYS A 58 41.54 11.35 16.05
CA CYS A 58 41.50 12.25 14.91
C CYS A 58 40.30 13.20 15.00
N LEU A 59 40.55 14.51 14.87
CA LEU A 59 39.52 15.55 14.97
C LEU A 59 38.77 15.73 13.63
N ASP A 60 39.49 15.57 12.53
CA ASP A 60 39.02 15.86 11.17
C ASP A 60 38.58 14.59 10.41
N ALA A 61 38.87 13.40 10.94
CA ALA A 61 38.50 12.11 10.36
C ALA A 61 37.73 11.26 11.36
N ALA A 62 36.57 10.76 10.95
CA ALA A 62 35.71 9.95 11.79
C ALA A 62 34.95 8.89 10.98
N CYS A 63 34.61 7.80 11.66
CA CYS A 63 33.70 6.78 11.14
C CYS A 63 32.27 7.30 11.26
N HIS A 64 31.71 7.83 10.16
CA HIS A 64 30.38 8.42 10.13
C HIS A 64 29.31 7.42 9.74
N PHE A 65 28.16 7.50 10.40
CA PHE A 65 26.97 6.78 9.97
C PHE A 65 26.53 7.30 8.60
N GLN A 66 26.43 6.41 7.61
CA GLN A 66 26.04 6.80 6.25
C GLN A 66 24.62 6.34 5.92
N GLU A 67 24.36 5.04 6.03
CA GLU A 67 23.09 4.46 5.62
C GLU A 67 22.80 3.20 6.44
N VAL A 68 21.52 2.90 6.67
CA VAL A 68 21.10 1.61 7.20
C VAL A 68 20.91 0.65 6.03
N ASP A 69 21.69 -0.43 5.99
CA ASP A 69 21.44 -1.49 5.01
C ASP A 69 20.14 -2.21 5.39
N THR A 70 19.09 -1.88 4.64
CA THR A 70 17.75 -2.44 4.84
C THR A 70 17.60 -3.67 3.95
N PRO A 71 17.34 -4.86 4.52
CA PRO A 71 17.20 -6.07 3.72
C PRO A 71 15.99 -5.93 2.78
N GLY A 72 16.09 -6.51 1.58
CA GLY A 72 15.05 -6.38 0.54
C GLY A 72 13.63 -6.78 0.99
N ILE A 73 13.53 -7.62 2.02
CA ILE A 73 12.28 -7.99 2.70
C ILE A 73 11.52 -6.76 3.24
N VAL A 74 12.21 -5.71 3.72
CA VAL A 74 11.60 -4.49 4.25
C VAL A 74 10.88 -3.73 3.15
N ARG A 75 11.50 -3.61 1.96
CA ARG A 75 10.86 -2.97 0.81
C ARG A 75 9.62 -3.74 0.37
N PHE A 76 9.67 -5.07 0.39
CA PHE A 76 8.52 -5.91 0.09
C PHE A 76 7.38 -5.71 1.10
N PHE A 77 7.68 -5.68 2.41
CA PHE A 77 6.67 -5.39 3.43
C PHE A 77 6.08 -3.98 3.28
N HIS A 78 6.88 -2.96 2.97
CA HIS A 78 6.34 -1.63 2.67
C HIS A 78 5.41 -1.63 1.46
N ALA A 79 5.77 -2.32 0.37
CA ALA A 79 4.91 -2.46 -0.80
C ALA A 79 3.59 -3.18 -0.46
N LEU A 80 3.65 -4.27 0.30
CA LEU A 80 2.46 -4.98 0.78
C LEU A 80 1.58 -4.10 1.68
N ASN A 81 2.17 -3.31 2.57
CA ASN A 81 1.42 -2.39 3.43
C ASN A 81 0.69 -1.33 2.63
N VAL A 82 1.32 -0.76 1.59
CA VAL A 82 0.67 0.22 0.71
C VAL A 82 -0.49 -0.43 -0.04
N ILE A 83 -0.28 -1.60 -0.66
CA ILE A 83 -1.34 -2.32 -1.39
C ILE A 83 -2.48 -2.70 -0.44
N GLY A 84 -2.13 -3.22 0.74
CA GLY A 84 -3.05 -3.59 1.80
C GLY A 84 -3.88 -2.40 2.28
N PHE A 85 -3.27 -1.23 2.45
CA PHE A 85 -3.99 -0.01 2.84
C PHE A 85 -5.03 0.42 1.79
N PHE A 86 -4.65 0.45 0.52
CA PHE A 86 -5.58 0.74 -0.58
C PHE A 86 -6.73 -0.27 -0.66
N TRP A 87 -6.42 -1.55 -0.47
CA TRP A 87 -7.41 -2.61 -0.41
C TRP A 87 -8.36 -2.45 0.77
N CYS A 88 -7.84 -2.21 1.98
CA CYS A 88 -8.64 -1.99 3.19
C CYS A 88 -9.63 -0.83 3.03
N ILE A 89 -9.22 0.30 2.42
CA ILE A 89 -10.14 1.40 2.15
C ILE A 89 -11.31 0.95 1.25
N CYS A 90 -11.01 0.21 0.18
CA CYS A 90 -12.02 -0.30 -0.73
C CYS A 90 -12.92 -1.35 -0.05
N PHE A 91 -12.34 -2.18 0.81
CA PHE A 91 -13.04 -3.19 1.58
C PHE A 91 -14.02 -2.58 2.58
N VAL A 92 -13.58 -1.61 3.39
CA VAL A 92 -14.46 -0.89 4.34
C VAL A 92 -15.60 -0.19 3.61
N SER A 93 -15.32 0.40 2.44
CA SER A 93 -16.34 1.03 1.60
C SER A 93 -17.38 0.02 1.08
N ALA A 94 -16.92 -1.14 0.59
CA ALA A 94 -17.81 -2.21 0.12
C ALA A 94 -18.64 -2.81 1.27
N PHE A 95 -18.02 -2.98 2.44
CA PHE A 95 -18.67 -3.51 3.63
C PHE A 95 -19.79 -2.59 4.11
N SER A 96 -19.56 -1.28 4.17
CA SER A 96 -20.58 -0.33 4.59
C SER A 96 -21.76 -0.28 3.61
N GLU A 97 -21.52 -0.32 2.30
CA GLU A 97 -22.59 -0.39 1.29
C GLU A 97 -23.45 -1.64 1.44
N MET A 98 -22.84 -2.80 1.71
CA MET A 98 -23.58 -4.06 1.94
C MET A 98 -24.44 -4.00 3.20
N VAL A 99 -23.87 -3.53 4.32
CA VAL A 99 -24.61 -3.42 5.60
C VAL A 99 -25.80 -2.45 5.47
N LEU A 100 -25.61 -1.33 4.77
CA LEU A 100 -26.69 -0.38 4.49
C LEU A 100 -27.76 -1.01 3.59
N ALA A 101 -27.37 -1.69 2.52
CA ALA A 101 -28.31 -2.39 1.65
C ALA A 101 -29.15 -3.44 2.41
N PHE A 102 -28.51 -4.23 3.27
CA PHE A 102 -29.20 -5.20 4.12
C PHE A 102 -30.17 -4.53 5.10
N THR A 103 -29.75 -3.44 5.74
CA THR A 103 -30.56 -2.70 6.71
C THR A 103 -31.80 -2.10 6.04
N PHE A 104 -31.63 -1.47 4.87
CA PHE A 104 -32.74 -0.90 4.11
C PHE A 104 -33.69 -1.97 3.56
N ALA A 105 -33.16 -3.07 3.01
CA ALA A 105 -33.98 -4.18 2.53
C ALA A 105 -34.82 -4.78 3.66
N THR A 106 -34.20 -5.01 4.83
CA THR A 106 -34.89 -5.52 6.03
C THR A 106 -35.98 -4.57 6.50
N TRP A 107 -35.69 -3.26 6.56
CA TRP A 107 -36.68 -2.26 6.99
C TRP A 107 -37.84 -2.12 5.99
N TYR A 108 -37.55 -2.11 4.69
CA TYR A 108 -38.52 -1.90 3.63
C TYR A 108 -39.49 -3.08 3.48
N TRP A 109 -38.99 -4.32 3.48
CA TRP A 109 -39.80 -5.54 3.34
C TRP A 109 -40.50 -6.00 4.62
N THR A 110 -40.18 -5.43 5.77
CA THR A 110 -40.94 -5.72 7.00
C THR A 110 -42.23 -4.90 7.05
N ARG A 111 -43.35 -5.52 6.66
CA ARG A 111 -44.70 -4.90 6.66
C ARG A 111 -45.16 -4.43 8.05
N GLN A 112 -44.90 -5.19 9.11
CA GLN A 112 -45.25 -4.83 10.48
C GLN A 112 -44.03 -4.25 11.19
N LYS A 113 -44.01 -2.93 11.38
CA LYS A 113 -42.86 -2.23 11.99
C LYS A 113 -42.58 -2.63 13.44
N SER A 114 -43.57 -3.19 14.15
CA SER A 114 -43.40 -3.78 15.49
C SER A 114 -42.57 -5.07 15.52
N ARG A 115 -42.37 -5.74 14.38
CA ARG A 115 -41.54 -6.95 14.26
C ARG A 115 -40.10 -6.65 13.84
N LEU A 116 -39.71 -5.37 13.70
CA LEU A 116 -38.31 -5.04 13.45
C LEU A 116 -37.47 -5.39 14.69
N PRO A 117 -36.38 -6.14 14.55
CA PRO A 117 -35.44 -6.29 15.65
C PRO A 117 -34.88 -4.93 16.03
N PHE A 118 -34.80 -4.62 17.33
CA PHE A 118 -34.27 -3.33 17.84
C PHE A 118 -32.88 -2.99 17.29
N PHE A 119 -32.08 -4.00 16.94
CA PHE A 119 -30.73 -3.85 16.37
C PHE A 119 -30.61 -4.41 14.94
N VAL A 120 -31.40 -3.89 13.99
CA VAL A 120 -31.32 -4.29 12.56
C VAL A 120 -29.89 -4.12 12.01
N LEU A 121 -29.21 -3.04 12.38
CA LEU A 121 -27.85 -2.73 11.92
C LEU A 121 -26.86 -3.81 12.39
N THR A 122 -26.85 -4.12 13.70
CA THR A 122 -25.97 -5.14 14.27
C THR A 122 -26.24 -6.51 13.63
N ARG A 123 -27.50 -6.85 13.39
CA ARG A 123 -27.86 -8.10 12.69
C ARG A 123 -27.32 -8.12 11.27
N GLY A 124 -27.37 -7.00 10.54
CA GLY A 124 -26.80 -6.86 9.21
C GLY A 124 -25.28 -6.96 9.19
N VAL A 125 -24.60 -6.35 10.16
CA VAL A 125 -23.14 -6.49 10.35
C VAL A 125 -22.77 -7.93 10.58
N THR A 126 -23.38 -8.60 11.56
CA THR A 126 -23.11 -9.99 11.91
C THR A 126 -23.35 -10.92 10.72
N HIS A 127 -24.47 -10.75 10.01
CA HIS A 127 -24.78 -11.56 8.82
C HIS A 127 -23.76 -11.34 7.69
N THR A 128 -23.37 -10.09 7.45
CA THR A 128 -22.36 -9.74 6.43
C THR A 128 -21.00 -10.36 6.75
N VAL A 129 -20.58 -10.33 8.01
CA VAL A 129 -19.31 -10.90 8.47
C VAL A 129 -19.28 -12.42 8.34
N TYR A 130 -20.35 -13.13 8.71
CA TYR A 130 -20.36 -14.59 8.65
C TYR A 130 -20.53 -15.14 7.24
N TYR A 131 -21.34 -14.50 6.39
CA TYR A 131 -21.75 -15.09 5.10
C TYR A 131 -21.15 -14.41 3.86
N HIS A 132 -20.75 -13.13 3.95
CA HIS A 132 -20.38 -12.34 2.77
C HIS A 132 -18.98 -11.73 2.81
N LEU A 133 -18.24 -11.91 3.92
CA LEU A 133 -16.92 -11.32 4.12
C LEU A 133 -15.91 -11.71 3.03
N GLY A 134 -15.84 -12.99 2.68
CA GLY A 134 -14.89 -13.49 1.67
C GLY A 134 -15.14 -12.92 0.28
N THR A 135 -16.40 -12.69 -0.09
CA THR A 135 -16.73 -12.15 -1.41
C THR A 135 -16.68 -10.63 -1.46
N LEU A 136 -16.93 -9.95 -0.34
CA LEU A 136 -16.59 -8.53 -0.17
C LEU A 136 -15.08 -8.31 -0.26
N ALA A 137 -14.28 -9.17 0.37
CA ALA A 137 -12.82 -9.15 0.30
C ALA A 137 -12.33 -9.29 -1.15
N PHE A 138 -12.84 -10.29 -1.88
CA PHE A 138 -12.47 -10.49 -3.28
C PHE A 138 -12.95 -9.36 -4.21
N GLY A 139 -14.21 -8.93 -4.08
CA GLY A 139 -14.78 -7.86 -4.91
C GLY A 139 -14.10 -6.51 -4.69
N SER A 140 -13.72 -6.20 -3.44
CA SER A 140 -12.97 -4.98 -3.12
C SER A 140 -11.51 -5.05 -3.55
N LEU A 141 -10.90 -6.24 -3.60
CA LEU A 141 -9.54 -6.44 -4.11
C LEU A 141 -9.45 -6.09 -5.60
N ILE A 142 -10.40 -6.54 -6.41
CA ILE A 142 -10.43 -6.22 -7.85
C ILE A 142 -10.59 -4.70 -8.06
N ILE A 143 -11.49 -4.06 -7.30
CA ILE A 143 -11.66 -2.60 -7.36
C ILE A 143 -10.37 -1.87 -6.95
N ALA A 144 -9.71 -2.32 -5.88
CA ALA A 144 -8.46 -1.73 -5.40
C ALA A 144 -7.35 -1.82 -6.45
N ILE A 145 -7.20 -2.97 -7.10
CA ILE A 145 -6.23 -3.16 -8.20
C ILE A 145 -6.52 -2.16 -9.34
N CYS A 146 -7.78 -2.01 -9.77
CA CYS A 146 -8.14 -1.06 -10.81
C CYS A 146 -7.81 0.39 -10.43
N LYS A 147 -8.04 0.77 -9.17
CA LYS A 147 -7.68 2.10 -8.65
C LYS A 147 -6.18 2.34 -8.63
N ILE A 148 -5.40 1.34 -8.21
CA ILE A 148 -3.92 1.41 -8.21
C ILE A 148 -3.41 1.61 -9.64
N ILE A 149 -3.91 0.84 -10.60
CA ILE A 149 -3.53 0.99 -12.01
C ILE A 149 -3.86 2.39 -12.52
N ARG A 150 -5.05 2.91 -12.21
CA ARG A 150 -5.44 4.26 -12.58
C ARG A 150 -4.54 5.34 -11.96
N ALA A 151 -4.14 5.17 -10.70
CA ALA A 151 -3.19 6.08 -10.03
C ALA A 151 -1.81 6.06 -10.70
N ILE A 152 -1.33 4.87 -11.09
CA ILE A 152 -0.06 4.73 -11.84
C ILE A 152 -0.17 5.39 -13.20
N LEU A 153 -1.26 5.20 -13.94
CA LEU A 153 -1.47 5.85 -15.24
C LEU A 153 -1.48 7.38 -15.13
N GLU A 154 -2.12 7.94 -14.10
CA GLU A 154 -2.11 9.38 -13.82
C GLU A 154 -0.68 9.89 -13.49
N TYR A 155 0.08 9.12 -12.71
CA TYR A 155 1.47 9.43 -12.38
C TYR A 155 2.37 9.43 -13.62
N VAL A 156 2.21 8.43 -14.49
CA VAL A 156 2.95 8.32 -15.75
C VAL A 156 2.58 9.44 -16.71
N ASP A 157 1.29 9.81 -16.82
CA ASP A 157 0.84 10.97 -17.60
C ASP A 157 1.51 12.27 -17.12
N HIS A 158 1.55 12.50 -15.80
CA HIS A 158 2.20 13.68 -15.23
C HIS A 158 3.71 13.74 -15.55
N LYS A 159 4.38 12.59 -15.59
CA LYS A 159 5.81 12.51 -15.91
C LYS A 159 6.07 12.65 -17.42
N LEU A 160 5.17 12.14 -18.25
CA LEU A 160 5.24 12.19 -19.71
C LEU A 160 4.80 13.53 -20.29
N LYS A 161 4.10 14.39 -19.55
CA LYS A 161 3.90 15.80 -19.95
C LYS A 161 5.21 16.55 -20.22
N ARG A 162 6.35 16.02 -19.74
CA ARG A 162 7.69 16.54 -20.03
C ARG A 162 8.30 16.04 -21.35
N TYR A 163 7.77 14.97 -21.94
CA TYR A 163 8.25 14.35 -23.18
C TYR A 163 7.10 14.28 -24.19
N ASP A 164 7.08 15.19 -25.15
CA ASP A 164 5.96 15.35 -26.09
C ASP A 164 6.00 14.33 -27.24
N ASN A 165 5.47 13.12 -26.99
CA ASN A 165 5.30 12.08 -28.00
C ASN A 165 3.80 11.81 -28.23
N GLY A 166 3.29 12.14 -29.42
CA GLY A 166 1.87 11.99 -29.75
C GLY A 166 1.31 10.57 -29.64
N PHE A 167 2.11 9.54 -29.99
CA PHE A 167 1.71 8.13 -29.88
C PHE A 167 1.54 7.70 -28.42
N THR A 168 2.48 8.07 -27.55
CA THR A 168 2.42 7.74 -26.13
C THR A 168 1.19 8.36 -25.47
N ARG A 169 0.85 9.61 -25.83
CA ARG A 169 -0.35 10.29 -25.33
C ARG A 169 -1.65 9.59 -25.77
N ALA A 170 -1.71 9.10 -27.01
CA ALA A 170 -2.86 8.35 -27.51
C ALA A 170 -3.07 7.02 -26.76
N VAL A 171 -2.00 6.26 -26.52
CA VAL A 171 -2.06 4.99 -25.78
C VAL A 171 -2.46 5.22 -24.32
N LEU A 172 -1.88 6.22 -23.64
CA LEU A 172 -2.28 6.56 -22.26
C LEU A 172 -3.75 6.98 -22.17
N CYS A 173 -4.25 7.74 -23.13
CA CYS A 173 -5.65 8.13 -23.19
C CYS A 173 -6.56 6.90 -23.31
N CYS A 174 -6.24 5.97 -24.22
CA CYS A 174 -6.99 4.73 -24.40
C CYS A 174 -7.00 3.86 -23.14
N CYS A 175 -5.84 3.64 -22.52
CA CYS A 175 -5.74 2.89 -21.26
C CYS A 175 -6.51 3.56 -20.12
N ARG A 176 -6.43 4.90 -19.98
CA ARG A 176 -7.17 5.65 -18.96
C ARG A 176 -8.68 5.47 -19.13
N CYS A 177 -9.17 5.59 -20.36
CA CYS A 177 -10.59 5.36 -20.68
C CYS A 177 -11.01 3.94 -20.33
N PHE A 178 -10.23 2.94 -20.75
CA PHE A 178 -10.53 1.53 -20.46
C PHE A 178 -10.60 1.24 -18.95
N PHE A 179 -9.59 1.66 -18.18
CA PHE A 179 -9.58 1.43 -16.73
C PHE A 179 -10.63 2.24 -15.98
N TRP A 180 -10.99 3.42 -16.47
CA TRP A 180 -12.11 4.20 -15.93
C TRP A 180 -13.46 3.51 -16.19
N CYS A 181 -13.67 2.99 -17.40
CA CYS A 181 -14.85 2.19 -17.74
C CYS A 181 -14.92 0.92 -16.90
N LEU A 182 -13.80 0.20 -16.74
CA LEU A 182 -13.72 -1.01 -15.94
C LEU A 182 -13.99 -0.75 -14.47
N GLU A 183 -13.40 0.30 -13.88
CA GLU A 183 -13.66 0.70 -12.49
C GLU A 183 -15.15 1.01 -12.28
N SER A 184 -15.75 1.77 -13.21
CA SER A 184 -17.16 2.15 -13.15
C SER A 184 -18.08 0.94 -13.29
N PHE A 185 -17.76 0.04 -14.21
CA PHE A 185 -18.48 -1.22 -14.41
C PHE A 185 -18.40 -2.12 -13.17
N LEU A 186 -17.21 -2.28 -12.58
CA LEU A 186 -17.01 -3.12 -11.39
C LEU A 186 -17.72 -2.56 -10.16
N LYS A 187 -17.70 -1.24 -9.95
CA LYS A 187 -18.48 -0.60 -8.88
C LYS A 187 -19.98 -0.84 -9.05
N PHE A 188 -20.46 -0.67 -10.29
CA PHE A 188 -21.87 -0.93 -10.59
C PHE A 188 -22.23 -2.40 -10.33
N LEU A 189 -21.42 -3.35 -10.81
CA LEU A 189 -21.66 -4.78 -10.60
C LEU A 189 -21.68 -5.13 -9.12
N ASN A 190 -20.69 -4.66 -8.34
CA ASN A 190 -20.64 -4.91 -6.90
C ASN A 190 -21.89 -4.36 -6.19
N ARG A 191 -22.30 -3.13 -6.50
CA ARG A 191 -23.50 -2.52 -5.89
C ARG A 191 -24.78 -3.30 -6.21
N ASN A 192 -24.95 -3.74 -7.46
CA ASN A 192 -26.10 -4.56 -7.85
C ASN A 192 -26.05 -5.96 -7.23
N ALA A 193 -24.87 -6.58 -7.15
CA ALA A 193 -24.69 -7.85 -6.46
C ALA A 193 -25.04 -7.74 -4.96
N TYR A 194 -24.68 -6.63 -4.31
CA TYR A 194 -25.03 -6.37 -2.90
C TYR A 194 -26.55 -6.24 -2.72
N ILE A 195 -27.25 -5.51 -3.59
CA ILE A 195 -28.71 -5.42 -3.57
C ILE A 195 -29.35 -6.80 -3.74
N MET A 196 -28.87 -7.59 -4.71
CA MET A 196 -29.38 -8.94 -4.95
C MET A 196 -29.13 -9.89 -3.78
N CYS A 197 -27.95 -9.82 -3.13
CA CYS A 197 -27.68 -10.55 -1.89
C CYS A 197 -28.64 -10.14 -0.77
N ALA A 198 -28.88 -8.84 -0.58
CA ALA A 198 -29.76 -8.34 0.47
C ALA A 198 -31.23 -8.74 0.27
N ILE A 199 -31.71 -8.82 -0.98
CA ILE A 199 -33.11 -9.18 -1.28
C ILE A 199 -33.33 -10.70 -1.26
N TYR A 200 -32.45 -11.48 -1.89
CA TYR A 200 -32.68 -12.90 -2.13
C TYR A 200 -31.93 -13.83 -1.16
N GLY A 201 -31.01 -13.31 -0.34
CA GLY A 201 -30.24 -14.11 0.62
C GLY A 201 -29.31 -15.16 -0.04
N LYS A 202 -29.00 -15.00 -1.33
CA LYS A 202 -28.14 -15.93 -2.08
C LYS A 202 -26.65 -15.59 -1.89
N ASN A 203 -25.80 -16.63 -2.02
CA ASN A 203 -24.35 -16.48 -2.04
C ASN A 203 -23.91 -15.44 -3.08
N PHE A 204 -22.90 -14.63 -2.75
CA PHE A 204 -22.46 -13.52 -3.61
C PHE A 204 -22.08 -13.96 -5.01
N CYS A 205 -21.49 -15.14 -5.22
CA CYS A 205 -21.14 -15.62 -6.56
C CYS A 205 -22.39 -15.86 -7.43
N SER A 206 -23.49 -16.35 -6.84
CA SER A 206 -24.79 -16.47 -7.53
C SER A 206 -25.43 -15.10 -7.74
N SER A 207 -25.41 -14.21 -6.76
CA SER A 207 -25.93 -12.84 -6.88
C SER A 207 -25.14 -11.98 -7.86
N ALA A 208 -23.82 -12.19 -7.98
CA ALA A 208 -22.95 -11.54 -8.95
C ALA A 208 -23.19 -12.09 -10.36
N LYS A 209 -23.46 -13.39 -10.52
CA LYS A 209 -23.93 -13.97 -11.79
C LYS A 209 -25.30 -13.42 -12.20
N ASP A 210 -26.22 -13.31 -11.25
CA ASP A 210 -27.55 -12.74 -11.52
C ASP A 210 -27.45 -11.24 -11.85
N ALA A 211 -26.62 -10.48 -11.14
CA ALA A 211 -26.32 -9.09 -11.46
C ALA A 211 -25.66 -8.96 -12.84
N PHE A 212 -24.69 -9.82 -13.17
CA PHE A 212 -24.04 -9.88 -14.48
C PHE A 212 -25.03 -10.22 -15.60
N SER A 213 -25.96 -11.16 -15.37
CA SER A 213 -27.03 -11.53 -16.29
C SER A 213 -28.04 -10.39 -16.48
N LEU A 214 -28.42 -9.68 -15.41
CA LEU A 214 -29.23 -8.48 -15.48
C LEU A 214 -28.52 -7.36 -16.26
N LEU A 215 -27.21 -7.22 -16.08
CA LEU A 215 -26.35 -6.27 -16.79
C LEU A 215 -26.26 -6.60 -18.28
N THR A 216 -25.97 -7.84 -18.66
CA THR A 216 -25.89 -8.24 -20.08
C THR A 216 -27.24 -8.12 -20.79
N ARG A 217 -28.36 -8.34 -20.07
CA ARG A 217 -29.70 -8.16 -20.62
C ARG A 217 -30.13 -6.69 -20.74
N ASN A 218 -29.58 -5.78 -19.92
CA ASN A 218 -29.91 -4.35 -19.93
C ASN A 218 -28.86 -3.45 -20.59
N VAL A 219 -27.65 -3.92 -20.90
CA VAL A 219 -26.63 -3.19 -21.68
C VAL A 219 -27.20 -2.79 -23.05
N LEU A 220 -28.09 -3.60 -23.62
CA LEU A 220 -28.82 -3.27 -24.87
C LEU A 220 -29.85 -2.13 -24.70
N ARG A 221 -30.25 -1.78 -23.47
CA ARG A 221 -31.23 -0.72 -23.17
C ARG A 221 -30.61 0.62 -22.78
N TRP A 222 -29.27 0.71 -22.70
CA TRP A 222 -28.53 1.98 -22.53
C TRP A 222 -28.13 2.62 -23.88
N LYS A 223 -28.63 2.07 -25.00
CA LYS A 223 -28.65 2.71 -26.33
C LYS A 223 -30.10 2.97 -26.77
N THR A 224 -30.84 3.79 -26.03
CA THR A 224 -31.97 4.59 -26.54
C THR A 224 -32.14 5.76 -25.58
#